data_AF-A0A849S2L0-F1
#
_entry.id   AF-A0A849S2L0-F1
#
_cell.length_a   1.000
_cell.length_b   1.000
_cell.length_c   1.000
_cell.angle_alpha   90.00
_cell.angle_beta   90.00
_cell.angle_gamma   90.00
#
_symmetry.space_group_name_H-M   'P 1'
#
loop_
_entity.id
_entity.type
_entity.pdbx_description
1 polymer ?
#
loop_
_entity_poly.entity_id
_entity_poly.type
_entity_poly.pdbx_seq_one_letter_code
_entity_poly.pdbx_strand_id
1 'polypeptide(L)'
;MATNMTEAEPQQSVLNGNVTHGDTLLKKAVKALGSRALDGRSTLAIELKAERQELIQALGGPTEVSPQEMAIIEMIAQKRIRRKPIQEWALLNRDALFNRRRRALAPIALQLEQLEESEVRLLKELGLKRRAKQVQSLSDYLNGTGKATTEQKATKATPQETHEDIVSSIGNASSPL
;
A
#
# COMPACT_ATOMS: atom_id res chain seq x y z
N MET A 1 72.35 26.16 35.85
CA MET A 1 71.50 26.87 34.87
C MET A 1 70.51 25.87 34.31
N ALA A 2 69.27 25.89 34.80
CA ALA A 2 68.23 24.96 34.38
C ALA A 2 67.27 25.69 33.42
N THR A 3 67.07 25.11 32.25
CA THR A 3 66.12 25.55 31.22
C THR A 3 64.70 25.16 31.65
N ASN A 4 63.85 26.16 31.89
CA ASN A 4 62.41 25.96 32.06
C ASN A 4 61.79 25.60 30.70
N MET A 5 61.31 24.37 30.57
CA MET A 5 60.43 23.97 29.48
C MET A 5 59.02 24.46 29.83
N THR A 6 58.49 25.34 28.98
CA THR A 6 57.11 25.82 28.99
C THR A 6 56.18 24.65 28.63
N GLU A 7 55.44 24.16 29.61
CA GLU A 7 54.31 23.26 29.41
C GLU A 7 53.19 24.03 28.70
N ALA A 8 52.84 23.61 27.49
CA ALA A 8 51.68 24.12 26.77
C ALA A 8 50.41 23.49 27.37
N GLU A 9 49.56 24.31 27.98
CA GLU A 9 48.25 23.89 28.46
C GLU A 9 47.38 23.36 27.30
N PRO A 10 46.62 22.27 27.50
CA PRO A 10 45.69 21.80 26.49
C PRO A 10 44.48 22.76 26.46
N GLN A 11 44.37 23.55 25.39
CA GLN A 11 43.18 24.34 25.13
C GLN A 11 42.00 23.39 24.87
N GLN A 12 41.18 23.16 25.90
CA GLN A 12 39.90 22.49 25.76
C GLN A 12 38.98 23.39 24.93
N SER A 13 38.69 23.00 23.69
CA SER A 13 37.66 23.67 22.90
C SER A 13 36.30 23.38 23.54
N VAL A 14 35.79 24.33 24.31
CA VAL A 14 34.39 24.36 24.74
C VAL A 14 33.52 24.61 23.50
N LEU A 15 33.14 23.52 22.83
CA LEU A 15 32.05 23.54 21.87
C LEU A 15 30.78 23.86 22.66
N ASN A 16 30.37 25.12 22.65
CA ASN A 16 29.05 25.57 23.07
C ASN A 16 28.00 25.05 22.08
N GLY A 17 27.84 23.73 22.01
CA GLY A 17 26.68 23.11 21.42
C GLY A 17 25.58 23.15 22.46
N ASN A 18 24.51 23.91 22.21
CA ASN A 18 23.27 23.79 22.97
C ASN A 18 22.99 22.29 23.13
N VAL A 19 23.06 21.78 24.36
CA VAL A 19 22.75 20.39 24.67
C VAL A 19 21.26 20.24 24.40
N THR A 20 20.93 19.97 23.14
CA THR A 20 19.58 19.68 22.69
C THR A 20 19.18 18.40 23.40
N HIS A 21 18.50 18.57 24.54
CA HIS A 21 17.98 17.49 25.36
C HIS A 21 17.21 16.50 24.49
N GLY A 22 17.13 15.24 24.91
CA GLY A 22 16.39 14.19 24.21
C GLY A 22 14.97 14.60 23.81
N ASP A 23 14.34 15.51 24.55
CA ASP A 23 13.03 16.11 24.21
C ASP A 23 13.05 16.93 22.91
N THR A 24 14.09 17.70 22.62
CA THR A 24 14.20 18.45 21.35
C THR A 24 14.45 17.53 20.15
N LEU A 25 15.20 16.44 20.35
CA LEU A 25 15.36 15.38 19.36
C LEU A 25 14.07 14.60 19.16
N LEU A 26 13.34 14.31 20.24
CA LEU A 26 12.02 13.68 20.21
C LEU A 26 11.00 14.58 19.50
N LYS A 27 10.96 15.88 19.81
CA LYS A 27 10.10 16.85 19.14
C LYS A 27 10.44 16.97 17.66
N LYS A 28 11.73 16.96 17.29
CA LYS A 28 12.15 16.91 15.87
C LYS A 28 11.74 15.60 15.21
N ALA A 29 11.92 14.46 15.85
CA ALA A 29 11.53 13.15 15.33
C ALA A 29 10.00 13.03 15.19
N VAL A 30 9.23 13.49 16.17
CA VAL A 30 7.76 13.54 16.15
C VAL A 30 7.25 14.54 15.11
N LYS A 31 7.93 15.68 14.91
CA LYS A 31 7.59 16.65 13.86
C LYS A 31 7.99 16.16 12.46
N ALA A 32 9.09 15.40 12.35
CA ALA A 32 9.56 14.77 11.12
C ALA A 32 8.71 13.56 10.72
N LEU A 33 8.27 12.73 11.70
CA LEU A 33 7.19 11.78 11.49
C LEU A 33 5.90 12.54 11.14
N GLY A 34 5.60 13.61 11.87
CA GLY A 34 4.46 14.50 11.63
C GLY A 34 3.10 13.80 11.75
N SER A 35 2.05 14.61 11.92
CA SER A 35 0.67 14.16 11.67
C SER A 35 0.47 13.63 10.24
N ARG A 36 1.41 13.91 9.33
CA ARG A 36 1.39 13.53 7.92
C ARG A 36 1.87 12.09 7.65
N ALA A 37 2.75 11.51 8.47
CA ALA A 37 3.01 10.05 8.39
C ALA A 37 1.85 9.23 8.97
N LEU A 38 1.01 9.85 9.81
CA LEU A 38 -0.24 9.26 10.31
C LEU A 38 -1.46 9.67 9.47
N ASP A 39 -1.35 10.72 8.65
CA ASP A 39 -2.40 11.11 7.70
C ASP A 39 -2.42 10.07 6.59
N GLY A 40 -3.57 9.41 6.42
CA GLY A 40 -3.81 8.36 5.44
C GLY A 40 -3.65 8.78 3.97
N ARG A 41 -3.15 10.00 3.75
CA ARG A 41 -2.81 10.62 2.46
C ARG A 41 -1.33 10.50 2.10
N SER A 42 -0.47 10.05 3.02
CA SER A 42 0.92 9.77 2.67
C SER A 42 0.99 8.64 1.64
N THR A 43 1.98 8.68 0.75
CA THR A 43 2.19 7.61 -0.24
C THR A 43 2.32 6.25 0.43
N LEU A 44 3.06 6.19 1.54
CA LEU A 44 3.19 5.00 2.38
C LEU A 44 1.84 4.50 2.93
N ALA A 45 0.99 5.40 3.43
CA ALA A 45 -0.32 5.01 3.95
C ALA A 45 -1.28 4.56 2.84
N ILE A 46 -1.21 5.18 1.66
CA ILE A 46 -1.98 4.77 0.47
C ILE A 46 -1.56 3.37 0.03
N GLU A 47 -0.25 3.13 -0.09
CA GLU A 47 0.29 1.81 -0.43
C GLU A 47 -0.06 0.77 0.62
N LEU A 48 0.03 1.10 1.92
CA LEU A 48 -0.34 0.18 3.00
C LEU A 48 -1.81 -0.19 2.93
N LYS A 49 -2.67 0.80 2.69
CA LYS A 49 -4.10 0.57 2.53
C LYS A 49 -4.39 -0.29 1.29
N ALA A 50 -3.71 -0.04 0.17
CA ALA A 50 -3.85 -0.80 -1.05
C ALA A 50 -3.46 -2.28 -0.84
N GLU A 51 -2.30 -2.54 -0.24
CA GLU A 51 -1.82 -3.89 0.07
C GLU A 51 -2.78 -4.65 1.00
N ARG A 52 -3.27 -3.97 2.05
CA ARG A 52 -4.28 -4.56 2.95
C ARG A 52 -5.56 -4.92 2.20
N GLN A 53 -6.06 -4.00 1.37
CA GLN A 53 -7.28 -4.21 0.61
C GLN A 53 -7.14 -5.36 -0.39
N GLU A 54 -6.00 -5.48 -1.06
CA GLU A 54 -5.72 -6.59 -1.97
C GLU A 54 -5.76 -7.95 -1.25
N LEU A 55 -5.12 -8.05 -0.08
CA LEU A 55 -5.14 -9.27 0.72
C LEU A 55 -6.53 -9.61 1.27
N ILE A 56 -7.29 -8.62 1.73
CA ILE A 56 -8.68 -8.82 2.19
C ILE A 56 -9.58 -9.27 1.03
N GLN A 57 -9.41 -8.69 -0.16
CA GLN A 57 -10.17 -9.10 -1.35
C GLN A 57 -9.83 -10.53 -1.77
N ALA A 58 -8.55 -10.91 -1.70
CA ALA A 58 -8.11 -12.27 -2.01
C ALA A 58 -8.72 -13.32 -1.06
N LEU A 59 -9.04 -12.95 0.18
CA LEU A 59 -9.67 -13.81 1.19
C LEU A 59 -11.21 -13.85 1.13
N GLY A 60 -11.83 -13.13 0.20
CA GLY A 60 -13.29 -13.11 0.03
C GLY A 60 -14.00 -11.89 0.62
N GLY A 61 -13.26 -10.91 1.14
CA GLY A 61 -13.81 -9.64 1.62
C GLY A 61 -13.82 -9.51 3.15
N PRO A 62 -14.12 -8.30 3.67
CA PRO A 62 -13.93 -7.94 5.08
C PRO A 62 -14.84 -8.70 6.05
N THR A 63 -15.96 -9.24 5.60
CA THR A 63 -16.90 -10.00 6.44
C THR A 63 -16.43 -11.43 6.72
N GLU A 64 -15.53 -11.96 5.89
CA GLU A 64 -15.06 -13.35 5.95
C GLU A 64 -13.73 -13.50 6.70
N VAL A 65 -13.08 -12.37 7.02
CA VAL A 65 -11.75 -12.31 7.63
C VAL A 65 -11.90 -12.22 9.14
N SER A 66 -11.32 -13.19 9.86
CA SER A 66 -11.30 -13.16 11.32
C SER A 66 -10.35 -12.05 11.85
N PRO A 67 -10.54 -11.55 13.08
CA PRO A 67 -9.62 -10.58 13.68
C PRO A 67 -8.16 -11.05 13.71
N GLN A 68 -7.92 -12.35 13.89
CA GLN A 68 -6.58 -12.94 13.86
C GLN A 68 -5.98 -12.89 12.45
N GLU A 69 -6.77 -13.22 11.44
CA GLU A 69 -6.36 -13.11 10.02
C GLU A 69 -6.07 -11.64 9.66
N MET A 70 -6.88 -10.69 10.16
CA MET A 70 -6.63 -9.27 9.98
C MET A 70 -5.30 -8.80 10.59
N ALA A 71 -4.91 -9.32 11.76
CA ALA A 71 -3.62 -9.01 12.36
C ALA A 71 -2.45 -9.53 11.51
N ILE A 72 -2.57 -10.74 10.95
CA ILE A 72 -1.56 -11.31 10.05
C ILE A 72 -1.44 -10.50 8.75
N ILE A 73 -2.58 -10.11 8.16
CA ILE A 73 -2.62 -9.25 6.96
C ILE A 73 -1.89 -7.92 7.23
N GLU A 74 -2.11 -7.30 8.39
CA GLU A 74 -1.42 -6.06 8.75
C GLU A 74 0.10 -6.26 8.85
N MET A 75 0.53 -7.36 9.48
CA MET A 75 1.95 -7.71 9.57
C MET A 75 2.57 -7.92 8.19
N ILE A 76 1.87 -8.57 7.26
CA ILE A 76 2.31 -8.78 5.88
C ILE A 76 2.41 -7.45 5.13
N ALA A 77 1.38 -6.62 5.18
CA ALA A 77 1.35 -5.33 4.47
C ALA A 77 2.50 -4.41 4.92
N GLN A 78 2.73 -4.31 6.24
CA GLN A 78 3.86 -3.55 6.78
C GLN A 78 5.22 -4.16 6.39
N LYS A 79 5.32 -5.48 6.28
CA LYS A 79 6.55 -6.16 5.86
C LYS A 79 6.87 -5.88 4.40
N ARG A 80 5.90 -5.96 3.50
CA ARG A 80 6.06 -5.65 2.07
C ARG A 80 6.59 -4.24 1.85
N ILE A 81 6.00 -3.25 2.51
CA ILE A 81 6.43 -1.85 2.39
C ILE A 81 7.86 -1.66 2.92
N ARG A 82 8.20 -2.24 4.07
CA ARG A 82 9.57 -2.17 4.60
C ARG A 82 10.60 -2.84 3.69
N ARG A 83 10.20 -3.90 2.97
CA ARG A 83 11.07 -4.63 2.05
C ARG A 83 11.33 -3.86 0.76
N LYS A 84 10.34 -3.15 0.21
CA LYS A 84 10.45 -2.39 -1.06
C LYS A 84 11.75 -1.57 -1.21
N PRO A 85 12.11 -0.65 -0.28
CA PRO A 85 13.31 0.16 -0.45
C PRO A 85 14.60 -0.68 -0.41
N ILE A 86 14.61 -1.81 0.30
CA ILE A 86 15.76 -2.73 0.35
C ILE A 86 15.89 -3.44 -1.00
N GLN A 87 14.77 -3.90 -1.57
CA GLN A 87 14.75 -4.51 -2.90
C GLN A 87 15.14 -3.51 -4.00
N GLU A 88 14.61 -2.29 -3.95
CA GLU A 88 14.98 -1.21 -4.87
C GLU A 88 16.47 -0.91 -4.79
N TRP A 89 17.02 -0.76 -3.59
CA TRP A 89 18.45 -0.56 -3.40
C TRP A 89 19.26 -1.74 -3.95
N ALA A 90 18.85 -2.97 -3.68
CA ALA A 90 19.52 -4.18 -4.16
C ALA A 90 19.52 -4.23 -5.70
N LEU A 91 18.40 -3.92 -6.34
CA LEU A 91 18.28 -3.87 -7.80
C LEU A 91 19.20 -2.81 -8.41
N LEU A 92 19.25 -1.61 -7.82
CA LEU A 92 20.11 -0.53 -8.28
C LEU A 92 21.61 -0.81 -8.05
N ASN A 93 21.95 -1.56 -7.01
CA ASN A 93 23.33 -1.83 -6.60
C ASN A 93 23.74 -3.29 -6.82
N ARG A 94 23.33 -3.88 -7.95
CA ARG A 94 23.56 -5.30 -8.28
C ARG A 94 25.00 -5.76 -8.07
N ASP A 95 25.98 -4.94 -8.49
CA ASP A 95 27.40 -5.29 -8.38
C ASP A 95 27.91 -5.29 -6.92
N ALA A 96 27.27 -4.53 -6.04
CA ALA A 96 27.61 -4.46 -4.62
C ALA A 96 27.05 -5.64 -3.80
N LEU A 97 26.09 -6.39 -4.34
CA LEU A 97 25.54 -7.58 -3.66
C LEU A 97 26.53 -8.74 -3.57
N PHE A 98 27.52 -8.81 -4.47
CA PHE A 98 28.49 -9.89 -4.48
C PHE A 98 29.93 -9.37 -4.42
N ASN A 99 30.60 -9.66 -3.31
CA ASN A 99 32.01 -9.34 -3.18
C ASN A 99 32.84 -10.40 -3.93
N ARG A 100 33.25 -10.07 -5.16
CA ARG A 100 34.05 -10.97 -6.01
C ARG A 100 35.38 -11.39 -5.37
N ARG A 101 36.05 -10.47 -4.65
CA ARG A 101 37.35 -10.74 -4.00
C ARG A 101 37.22 -11.78 -2.89
N ARG A 102 36.16 -11.69 -2.08
CA ARG A 102 35.89 -12.62 -0.97
C ARG A 102 34.99 -13.79 -1.37
N ARG A 103 34.51 -13.83 -2.62
CA ARG A 103 33.55 -14.81 -3.15
C ARG A 103 32.33 -15.00 -2.24
N ALA A 104 31.84 -13.90 -1.65
CA ALA A 104 30.79 -13.91 -0.64
C ALA A 104 29.68 -12.92 -0.99
N LEU A 105 28.45 -13.26 -0.61
CA LEU A 105 27.29 -12.37 -0.70
C LEU A 105 27.34 -11.28 0.38
N ALA A 106 26.83 -10.11 0.04
CA ALA A 106 26.65 -9.03 0.99
C ALA A 106 25.62 -9.43 2.07
N PRO A 107 25.78 -9.02 3.33
CA PRO A 107 24.83 -9.33 4.41
C PRO A 107 23.39 -8.89 4.09
N ILE A 108 23.23 -7.80 3.34
CA ILE A 108 21.93 -7.28 2.92
C ILE A 108 21.18 -8.30 2.06
N ALA A 109 21.88 -9.07 1.22
CA ALA A 109 21.28 -10.14 0.41
C ALA A 109 20.65 -11.22 1.30
N LEU A 110 21.37 -11.62 2.35
CA LEU A 110 20.90 -12.63 3.29
C LEU A 110 19.72 -12.12 4.13
N GLN A 111 19.76 -10.86 4.56
CA GLN A 111 18.66 -10.22 5.28
C GLN A 111 17.40 -10.12 4.43
N LEU A 112 17.56 -9.84 3.13
CA LEU A 112 16.44 -9.81 2.18
C LEU A 112 15.78 -11.19 2.06
N GLU A 113 16.59 -12.25 1.88
CA GLU A 113 16.10 -13.62 1.84
C GLU A 113 15.34 -14.00 3.13
N GLN A 114 15.87 -13.61 4.29
CA GLN A 114 15.20 -13.84 5.58
C GLN A 114 13.85 -13.12 5.68
N LEU A 115 13.76 -11.89 5.16
CA LEU A 115 12.51 -11.14 5.10
C LEU A 115 11.50 -11.83 4.17
N GLU A 116 11.94 -12.32 3.01
CA GLU A 116 11.11 -13.04 2.03
C GLU A 116 10.59 -14.37 2.61
N GLU A 117 11.47 -15.20 3.16
CA GLU A 117 11.08 -16.48 3.79
C GLU A 117 10.12 -16.27 4.97
N SER A 118 10.31 -15.19 5.74
CA SER A 118 9.39 -14.84 6.82
C SER A 118 8.04 -14.29 6.33
N GLU A 119 7.94 -13.75 5.12
CA GLU A 119 6.65 -13.41 4.50
C GLU A 119 5.93 -14.68 4.04
N VAL A 120 6.66 -15.58 3.37
CA VAL A 120 6.11 -16.86 2.90
C VAL A 120 5.50 -17.66 4.07
N ARG A 121 6.15 -17.66 5.24
CA ARG A 121 5.59 -18.25 6.46
C ARG A 121 4.28 -17.61 6.91
N LEU A 122 4.20 -16.27 6.97
CA LEU A 122 2.95 -15.57 7.31
C LEU A 122 1.84 -15.85 6.29
N LEU A 123 2.16 -15.94 5.00
CA LEU A 123 1.20 -16.29 3.95
C LEU A 123 0.71 -17.75 4.07
N LYS A 124 1.59 -18.68 4.48
CA LYS A 124 1.21 -20.06 4.79
C LYS A 124 0.29 -20.12 6.01
N GLU A 125 0.56 -19.32 7.04
CA GLU A 125 -0.26 -19.22 8.27
C GLU A 125 -1.64 -18.60 8.04
N LEU A 126 -1.72 -17.55 7.20
CA LEU A 126 -2.99 -16.99 6.72
C LEU A 126 -3.82 -18.05 5.99
N GLY A 127 -3.15 -19.12 5.57
CA GLY A 127 -3.72 -20.25 4.92
C GLY A 127 -3.87 -19.93 3.45
N LEU A 128 -3.31 -20.80 2.62
CA LEU A 128 -3.79 -21.05 1.26
C LEU A 128 -5.26 -21.54 1.24
N LYS A 129 -6.10 -21.09 2.17
CA LYS A 129 -7.55 -21.23 2.18
C LYS A 129 -8.09 -20.27 1.14
N ARG A 130 -7.83 -20.57 -0.13
CA ARG A 130 -8.53 -19.92 -1.24
C ARG A 130 -10.00 -20.28 -1.08
N ARG A 131 -10.76 -19.43 -0.39
CA ARG A 131 -12.20 -19.59 -0.23
C ARG A 131 -12.83 -19.13 -1.54
N ALA A 132 -13.65 -20.00 -2.13
CA ALA A 132 -14.44 -19.62 -3.29
C ALA A 132 -15.32 -18.44 -2.90
N LYS A 133 -15.32 -17.38 -3.72
CA LYS A 133 -16.24 -16.26 -3.55
C LYS A 133 -17.66 -16.83 -3.57
N GLN A 134 -18.46 -16.53 -2.55
CA GLN A 134 -19.88 -16.92 -2.52
C GLN A 134 -20.56 -16.22 -3.69
N VAL A 135 -20.78 -16.94 -4.79
CA VAL A 135 -21.54 -16.44 -5.95
C VAL A 135 -23.00 -16.77 -5.66
N GLN A 136 -23.90 -15.78 -5.86
CA GLN A 136 -25.34 -16.01 -5.74
C GLN A 136 -25.74 -17.20 -6.61
N SER A 137 -26.51 -18.14 -6.04
CA SER A 137 -27.01 -19.26 -6.81
C SER A 137 -27.99 -18.73 -7.86
N LEU A 138 -28.08 -19.40 -9.02
CA LEU A 138 -29.03 -19.03 -10.08
C LEU A 138 -30.47 -18.98 -9.54
N SER A 139 -30.80 -19.86 -8.59
CA SER A 139 -32.05 -19.85 -7.83
C SER A 139 -32.27 -18.57 -7.04
N ASP A 140 -31.25 -18.01 -6.38
CA ASP A 140 -31.39 -16.77 -5.60
C ASP A 140 -31.59 -15.54 -6.51
N TYR A 141 -31.01 -15.56 -7.72
CA TYR A 141 -31.21 -14.53 -8.73
C TYR A 141 -32.63 -14.56 -9.30
N LEU A 142 -33.15 -15.75 -9.61
CA LEU A 142 -34.50 -15.93 -10.15
C LEU A 142 -35.60 -15.65 -9.10
N ASN A 143 -35.31 -15.88 -7.82
CA ASN A 143 -36.25 -15.65 -6.71
C ASN A 143 -36.33 -14.19 -6.23
N GLY A 144 -35.60 -13.26 -6.87
CA GLY A 144 -35.80 -11.81 -6.68
C GLY A 144 -35.40 -11.24 -5.32
N THR A 145 -34.72 -12.01 -4.46
CA THR A 145 -34.25 -11.55 -3.13
C THR A 145 -32.80 -11.04 -3.14
N GLY A 146 -32.23 -10.80 -4.32
CA GLY A 146 -30.96 -10.12 -4.47
C GLY A 146 -31.08 -8.68 -3.99
N LYS A 147 -30.75 -8.41 -2.73
CA LYS A 147 -30.62 -7.04 -2.21
C LYS A 147 -29.66 -6.27 -3.11
N ALA A 148 -30.23 -5.33 -3.86
CA ALA A 148 -29.51 -4.36 -4.65
C ALA A 148 -28.68 -3.47 -3.72
N THR A 149 -27.40 -3.81 -3.53
CA THR A 149 -26.40 -2.80 -3.13
C THR A 149 -25.98 -2.08 -4.41
N THR A 150 -26.85 -1.19 -4.87
CA THR A 150 -26.49 -0.14 -5.82
C THR A 150 -27.15 1.13 -5.31
N GLU A 151 -26.45 1.80 -4.40
CA GLU A 151 -26.75 3.18 -4.06
C GLU A 151 -26.51 4.05 -5.29
N GLN A 152 -27.63 4.34 -5.93
CA GLN A 152 -28.02 5.56 -6.60
C GLN A 152 -27.07 6.76 -6.41
N LYS A 153 -26.58 7.30 -7.53
CA LYS A 153 -26.66 8.75 -7.76
C LYS A 153 -27.59 8.98 -8.95
N ALA A 154 -28.84 9.27 -8.61
CA ALA A 154 -29.82 9.86 -9.50
C ALA A 154 -29.48 11.34 -9.72
N THR A 155 -29.55 11.80 -10.96
CA THR A 155 -30.26 13.05 -11.27
C THR A 155 -31.22 12.75 -12.40
N LYS A 156 -32.50 12.77 -12.04
CA LYS A 156 -33.69 12.62 -12.87
C LYS A 156 -34.29 14.01 -13.02
N ALA A 157 -34.64 14.42 -14.25
CA ALA A 157 -35.72 15.36 -14.53
C ALA A 157 -36.23 15.15 -15.98
N THR A 158 -37.24 14.30 -16.09
CA THR A 158 -38.26 14.11 -17.15
C THR A 158 -39.17 15.36 -17.31
N PRO A 159 -40.29 15.37 -18.08
CA PRO A 159 -40.61 15.06 -19.49
C PRO A 159 -41.51 16.17 -20.13
N GLN A 160 -41.98 16.05 -21.39
CA GLN A 160 -43.41 16.18 -21.78
C GLN A 160 -43.65 16.11 -23.32
N GLU A 161 -44.49 15.15 -23.70
CA GLU A 161 -45.63 15.12 -24.67
C GLU A 161 -45.57 15.98 -25.95
N THR A 162 -45.86 15.45 -27.13
CA THR A 162 -47.23 15.14 -27.58
C THR A 162 -47.25 14.29 -28.87
N HIS A 163 -48.18 13.33 -28.92
CA HIS A 163 -48.73 12.76 -30.16
C HIS A 163 -49.62 13.82 -30.83
N GLU A 164 -49.58 13.96 -32.16
CA GLU A 164 -50.78 13.86 -33.02
C GLU A 164 -50.44 13.88 -34.52
N ASP A 165 -51.34 13.24 -35.24
CA ASP A 165 -51.39 12.86 -36.66
C ASP A 165 -51.14 13.98 -37.67
N ILE A 166 -50.74 13.60 -38.91
CA ILE A 166 -51.33 14.06 -40.20
C ILE A 166 -50.82 13.16 -41.35
N VAL A 167 -51.69 12.24 -41.78
CA VAL A 167 -52.20 12.06 -43.16
C VAL A 167 -51.20 11.90 -44.33
N SER A 168 -51.28 10.71 -44.93
CA SER A 168 -51.23 10.34 -46.37
C SER A 168 -50.41 11.16 -47.38
N SER A 169 -49.51 10.46 -48.08
CA SER A 169 -49.33 10.60 -49.54
C SER A 169 -48.50 9.40 -50.04
N ILE A 170 -49.14 8.30 -50.46
CA ILE A 170 -49.27 7.87 -51.87
C ILE A 170 -48.17 8.45 -52.79
N GLY A 171 -47.30 7.59 -53.29
CA GLY A 171 -46.25 7.98 -54.25
C GLY A 171 -45.48 6.79 -54.81
N ASN A 172 -46.20 5.92 -55.53
CA ASN A 172 -45.69 4.83 -56.35
C ASN A 172 -44.80 5.34 -57.51
N ALA A 173 -43.58 4.81 -57.65
CA ALA A 173 -42.80 4.68 -58.90
C ALA A 173 -41.56 3.81 -58.57
N SER A 174 -41.43 2.55 -59.01
CA SER A 174 -40.92 2.13 -60.34
C SER A 174 -39.85 3.08 -60.88
N SER A 175 -38.63 2.70 -61.27
CA SER A 175 -38.00 1.40 -61.52
C SER A 175 -36.48 1.65 -61.71
N PRO A 176 -35.67 0.58 -61.80
CA PRO A 176 -34.20 0.66 -61.83
C PRO A 176 -33.65 0.90 -63.24
N LEU A 177 -32.37 1.30 -63.32
CA LEU A 177 -31.34 0.86 -64.28
C LEU A 177 -29.96 1.33 -63.81
#